data_AF-A0A3B9JCT2-F1
#
_entry.id   AF-A0A3B9JCT2-F1
#
_cell.length_a   1.000
_cell.length_b   1.000
_cell.length_c   1.000
_cell.angle_alpha   90.00
_cell.angle_beta   90.00
_cell.angle_gamma   90.00
#
_symmetry.space_group_name_H-M   'P 1'
#
loop_
_entity.id
_entity.type
_entity.pdbx_description
1 polymer ?
#
loop_
_entity_poly.entity_id
_entity_poly.type
_entity_poly.pdbx_seq_one_letter_code
_entity_poly.pdbx_strand_id
1 'polypeptide(L)' 'LYRNFQVVFSKELPALPLFYPVYSYAVDQQVLGVQVPPLFDTSDRFQTFQRWYLVTRRAPEATVEIQEEE' A
#
# COMPACT_ATOMS: atom_id res chain seq x y z
N LEU A 1 -3.25 25.43 -8.29
CA LEU A 1 -3.20 25.92 -6.89
C LEU A 1 -1.88 25.61 -6.18
N TYR A 2 -1.41 24.36 -6.13
CA TYR A 2 -0.23 23.95 -5.35
C TYR A 2 1.07 24.72 -5.66
N ARG A 3 1.35 25.00 -6.93
CA ARG A 3 2.54 25.79 -7.34
C ARG A 3 2.57 27.20 -6.72
N ASN A 4 1.43 27.88 -6.64
CA ASN A 4 1.37 29.23 -6.07
C ASN A 4 1.65 29.18 -4.56
N PHE A 5 1.15 28.15 -3.87
CA PHE A 5 1.48 27.91 -2.47
C PHE A 5 2.98 27.70 -2.28
N GLN A 6 3.62 26.84 -3.09
CA GLN A 6 5.07 26.61 -3.00
C GLN A 6 5.89 27.89 -3.19
N VAL A 7 5.48 28.77 -4.10
CA VAL A 7 6.16 30.07 -4.30
C VAL A 7 6.06 30.95 -3.07
N VAL A 8 4.89 31.05 -2.43
CA VAL A 8 4.71 31.87 -1.23
C VAL A 8 5.42 31.23 -0.03
N PHE A 9 5.30 29.92 0.15
CA PHE A 9 5.94 29.18 1.23
C PHE A 9 7.47 29.31 1.19
N SER A 10 8.07 29.23 0.00
CA SER A 10 9.52 29.42 -0.16
C SER A 10 9.98 30.87 0.03
N LYS A 11 9.09 31.86 -0.16
CA LYS A 11 9.39 33.28 0.05
C LYS A 11 9.30 33.64 1.54
N GLU A 12 8.23 33.22 2.20
CA GLU A 12 7.94 33.58 3.59
C GLU A 12 8.60 32.63 4.60
N LEU A 13 9.08 31.46 4.16
CA LEU A 13 9.75 30.43 4.98
C LEU A 13 9.09 30.20 6.36
N PRO A 14 7.78 29.92 6.44
CA PRO A 14 7.10 29.74 7.73
C PRO A 14 7.54 28.47 8.47
N ALA A 15 8.11 27.50 7.76
CA ALA A 15 8.81 26.34 8.32
C ALA A 15 9.98 25.96 7.41
N LEU A 16 10.97 25.27 7.98
CA LEU A 16 12.17 24.81 7.26
C LEU A 16 11.95 23.40 6.70
N PRO A 17 11.84 23.22 5.37
CA PRO A 17 11.82 21.89 4.78
C PRO A 17 13.19 21.23 4.94
N LEU A 18 13.26 20.04 5.52
CA LEU A 18 14.52 19.34 5.73
C LEU A 18 14.80 18.36 4.59
N PHE A 19 13.89 17.40 4.36
CA PHE A 19 14.00 16.38 3.32
C PHE A 19 12.66 15.66 3.10
N TYR A 20 12.56 14.92 1.99
CA TYR A 20 11.46 13.99 1.73
C TYR A 20 11.95 12.56 2.00
N PRO A 21 11.36 11.81 2.96
CA PRO A 21 11.85 10.49 3.30
C PRO A 21 11.55 9.47 2.19
N VAL A 22 12.55 8.64 1.88
CA VAL A 22 12.39 7.44 1.05
C VAL A 22 12.42 6.22 1.96
N TYR A 23 11.34 5.44 1.96
CA TYR A 23 11.23 4.23 2.77
C TYR A 23 11.53 3.00 1.91
N SER A 24 12.63 2.31 2.23
CA SER A 24 12.97 1.02 1.63
C SER A 24 12.84 -0.07 2.69
N TYR A 25 12.21 -1.18 2.34
CA TYR A 25 12.09 -2.34 3.21
C TYR A 25 12.43 -3.61 2.43
N ALA A 26 13.08 -4.54 3.10
CA ALA A 26 13.40 -5.85 2.54
C ALA A 26 12.23 -6.80 2.78
N VAL A 27 11.91 -7.59 1.76
CA VAL A 27 10.95 -8.69 1.88
C VAL A 27 11.63 -9.95 1.35
N ASP A 28 11.43 -11.06 2.05
CA ASP A 28 11.91 -12.36 1.59
C ASP A 28 11.22 -12.74 0.27
N GLN A 29 11.94 -13.36 -0.66
CA GLN A 29 11.43 -13.73 -1.98
C GLN A 29 10.26 -14.74 -1.92
N GLN A 30 10.12 -15.46 -0.80
CA GLN A 30 9.03 -16.40 -0.57
C GLN A 30 7.72 -15.71 -0.21
N VAL A 31 7.74 -14.44 0.21
CA VAL A 31 6.53 -13.70 0.60
C VAL A 31 5.82 -13.20 -0.65
N LEU A 32 4.57 -13.62 -0.80
CA LEU A 32 3.71 -13.27 -1.92
C LEU A 32 2.67 -12.23 -1.50
N GLY A 33 2.10 -11.54 -2.49
CA GLY A 33 1.07 -10.51 -2.27
C GLY A 33 1.62 -9.16 -1.79
N VAL A 34 2.93 -8.95 -1.86
CA VAL A 34 3.59 -7.69 -1.49
C VAL A 34 3.20 -6.59 -2.46
N GLN A 35 2.59 -5.53 -1.95
CA GLN A 35 2.17 -4.37 -2.71
C GLN A 35 2.44 -3.09 -1.94
N VAL A 36 2.99 -2.09 -2.62
CA VAL A 36 3.23 -0.75 -2.05
C VAL A 36 2.27 0.23 -2.74
N PRO A 37 1.09 0.50 -2.15
CA PRO A 37 0.17 1.49 -2.70
C PRO A 37 0.75 2.90 -2.57
N PRO A 38 0.16 3.90 -3.25
CA PRO A 38 0.50 5.31 -3.03
C PRO A 38 0.46 5.64 -1.54
N LEU A 39 1.53 6.27 -1.05
CA LEU A 39 1.69 6.64 0.36
C LEU A 39 1.26 8.10 0.52
N PHE A 40 0.18 8.34 1.28
CA PHE A 40 -0.24 9.69 1.66
C PHE A 40 0.23 10.03 3.08
N ASP A 41 0.19 9.04 3.97
CA ASP A 41 0.82 9.08 5.28
C ASP A 41 1.98 8.07 5.37
N THR A 42 2.92 8.34 6.27
CA THR A 42 3.96 7.39 6.68
C THR A 42 3.42 6.04 7.15
N SER A 43 2.24 6.00 7.77
CA SER A 43 1.61 4.76 8.22
C SER A 43 1.09 3.88 7.07
N ASP A 44 0.80 4.47 5.91
CA ASP A 44 0.14 3.78 4.80
C ASP A 44 0.95 2.61 4.26
N ARG A 45 2.26 2.63 4.48
CA ARG A 45 3.19 1.57 4.10
C ARG A 45 2.84 0.19 4.68
N PHE A 46 2.06 0.13 5.76
CA PHE A 46 1.66 -1.12 6.42
C PHE A 46 0.26 -1.60 6.04
N GLN A 47 -0.48 -0.88 5.19
CA GLN A 47 -1.88 -1.21 4.86
C GLN A 47 -2.06 -2.55 4.13
N THR A 48 -1.02 -3.08 3.47
CA THR A 48 -1.09 -4.34 2.72
C THR A 48 -0.55 -5.53 3.51
N PHE A 49 0.09 -5.32 4.65
CA PHE A 49 0.80 -6.37 5.40
C PHE A 49 -0.09 -7.56 5.76
N GLN A 50 -1.35 -7.32 6.12
CA GLN A 50 -2.31 -8.38 6.47
C GLN A 50 -2.67 -9.30 5.29
N ARG A 51 -2.40 -8.87 4.05
CA ARG A 51 -2.69 -9.64 2.83
C ARG A 51 -1.50 -10.44 2.33
N TRP A 52 -0.33 -10.33 2.98
CA TRP A 52 0.87 -11.07 2.58
C TRP A 52 0.78 -12.52 3.06
N TYR A 53 1.32 -13.46 2.27
CA TYR A 53 1.26 -14.88 2.59
C TYR A 53 2.46 -15.65 2.02
N LEU A 54 2.78 -16.81 2.61
CA LEU A 54 3.88 -17.68 2.17
C LEU A 54 3.37 -18.90 1.38
N VAL A 55 2.32 -19.57 1.85
CA VAL A 55 1.81 -20.82 1.27
C VAL A 55 0.35 -20.64 0.90
N THR A 56 0.02 -20.83 -0.37
CA THR A 56 -1.37 -20.92 -0.82
C THR A 56 -1.81 -22.38 -0.79
N ARG A 57 -2.82 -22.71 0.03
CA ARG A 57 -3.52 -24.00 -0.08
C ARG A 57 -4.61 -23.79 -1.11
N ARG A 58 -4.64 -24.58 -2.19
CA ARG A 58 -5.76 -24.55 -3.15
C ARG A 58 -7.03 -24.83 -2.36
N ALA A 59 -7.94 -23.86 -2.29
CA ALA A 59 -9.27 -24.11 -1.75
C ALA A 59 -9.88 -25.25 -2.58
N PRO A 60 -10.51 -26.27 -1.96
CA PRO A 60 -11.29 -27.22 -2.72
C PRO A 60 -12.34 -26.42 -3.50
N GLU A 61 -12.44 -26.70 -4.81
CA GLU A 61 -13.52 -26.16 -5.65
C GLU A 61 -14.82 -26.38 -4.90
N ALA A 62 -15.52 -25.29 -4.57
CA ALA A 62 -16.89 -25.40 -4.10
C ALA A 62 -17.67 -25.99 -5.27
N THR A 63 -17.92 -27.30 -5.24
CA THR A 63 -18.88 -27.97 -6.10
C THR A 63 -20.19 -27.25 -5.85
N VAL A 64 -20.57 -26.38 -6.79
CA VAL A 64 -21.90 -25.78 -6.82
C VAL A 64 -22.83 -26.94 -7.16
N GLU A 65 -23.43 -27.55 -6.13
CA GLU A 65 -24.58 -28.43 -6.32
C GLU A 65 -25.71 -27.57 -6.86
N ILE A 66 -25.93 -27.68 -8.17
CA ILE A 66 -27.13 -27.18 -8.82
C ILE A 66 -28.27 -28.06 -8.30
N GLN A 67 -29.04 -27.55 -7.34
CA GLN A 67 -30.29 -28.18 -6.95
C GLN A 67 -31.30 -27.89 -8.08
N GLU A 68 -31.56 -28.90 -8.90
CA GLU A 68 -32.76 -28.93 -9.73
C GLU A 68 -33.97 -29.09 -8.78
N GLU A 69 -34.74 -28.02 -8.59
CA GLU A 69 -36.06 -28.09 -7.97
C GLU A 69 -37.05 -28.74 -8.96
N GLU A 70 -37.70 -29.81 -8.51
CA GLU A 70 -38.80 -30.52 -9.18
C GLU A 70 -40.17 -29.87 -8.86
#